data_AF-A0A182EVE7-F1
#
_entry.id   AF-A0A182EVE7-F1
#
_cell.length_a   1.000
_cell.length_b   1.000
_cell.length_c   1.000
_cell.angle_alpha   90.00
_cell.angle_beta   90.00
_cell.angle_gamma   90.00
#
_symmetry.space_group_name_H-M   'P 1'
#
loop_
_entity.id
_entity.type
_entity.pdbx_description
1 polymer ?
#
loop_
_entity_poly.entity_id
_entity_poly.type
_entity_poly.pdbx_seq_one_letter_code
_entity_poly.pdbx_strand_id
1 'polypeptide(L)'
;MEKLLKQNIPNVYIYSVMIGSNVVTDTEHGFFGNVNDQVAEVCEMIQKDEKLKNGYNSIGFSQGAQFLRALAQRCPVPPMKNLISLGGQHQGVFGLPLCPAESYICDRVRHLLEWGAYVGFVQNTVIQAQYWHDPLDEATYRESSIFLADINNERNLNQTYKENLLKLQNLVLVKFLNDTMVVPKESEVYF
;
A
#
# COMPACT_ATOMS: atom_id res chain seq x y z
N MET A 1 -3.54 17.92 -0.63
CA MET A 1 -4.69 17.29 -1.31
C MET A 1 -6.03 17.73 -0.73
N GLU A 2 -6.25 17.61 0.58
CA GLU A 2 -7.54 17.94 1.22
C GLU A 2 -8.11 19.32 0.85
N LYS A 3 -7.27 20.38 0.90
CA LYS A 3 -7.66 21.73 0.49
C LYS A 3 -8.16 21.79 -0.95
N LEU A 4 -7.47 21.09 -1.87
CA LEU A 4 -7.84 21.05 -3.29
C LEU A 4 -9.19 20.35 -3.48
N LEU A 5 -9.42 19.23 -2.78
CA LEU A 5 -10.69 18.50 -2.84
C LEU A 5 -11.85 19.35 -2.30
N LYS A 6 -11.67 20.00 -1.14
CA LYS A 6 -12.70 20.89 -0.56
C LYS A 6 -13.03 22.08 -1.46
N GLN A 7 -12.05 22.59 -2.20
CA GLN A 7 -12.26 23.70 -3.15
C GLN A 7 -13.05 23.30 -4.39
N ASN A 8 -12.84 22.07 -4.89
CA ASN A 8 -13.45 21.61 -6.15
C ASN A 8 -14.71 20.78 -5.95
N ILE A 9 -14.95 20.24 -4.75
CA ILE A 9 -16.11 19.41 -4.41
C ILE A 9 -16.76 19.95 -3.13
N PRO A 10 -17.71 20.88 -3.25
CA PRO A 10 -18.39 21.45 -2.09
C PRO A 10 -19.05 20.36 -1.24
N ASN A 11 -18.96 20.49 0.09
CA ASN A 11 -19.52 19.57 1.09
C ASN A 11 -18.99 18.14 1.06
N VAL A 12 -17.85 17.89 0.41
CA VAL A 12 -17.21 16.57 0.42
C VAL A 12 -16.74 16.20 1.83
N TYR A 13 -17.07 14.99 2.26
CA TYR A 13 -16.49 14.39 3.45
C TYR A 13 -15.13 13.76 3.09
N ILE A 14 -14.07 14.15 3.80
CA ILE A 14 -12.72 13.64 3.59
C ILE A 14 -12.27 12.97 4.87
N TYR A 15 -11.92 11.70 4.77
CA TYR A 15 -11.31 10.92 5.83
C TYR A 15 -9.86 10.64 5.43
N SER A 16 -8.90 11.25 6.14
CA SER A 16 -7.48 10.95 5.99
C SER A 16 -7.10 9.90 7.03
N VAL A 17 -6.71 8.72 6.56
CA VAL A 17 -6.26 7.62 7.43
C VAL A 17 -5.03 8.09 8.22
N MET A 18 -5.01 7.78 9.52
CA MET A 18 -3.88 7.98 10.42
C MET A 18 -3.75 6.71 11.27
N ILE A 19 -2.60 6.04 11.22
CA ILE A 19 -2.34 4.79 11.91
C ILE A 19 -1.54 5.08 13.18
N GLY A 20 -2.13 4.83 14.35
CA GLY A 20 -1.55 5.24 15.63
C GLY A 20 -2.18 6.51 16.20
N SER A 21 -1.61 7.02 17.29
CA SER A 21 -2.22 8.06 18.11
C SER A 21 -1.92 9.50 17.67
N ASN A 22 -0.91 9.71 16.83
CA ASN A 22 -0.47 11.03 16.39
C ASN A 22 0.38 10.95 15.11
N VAL A 23 0.71 12.11 14.53
CA VAL A 23 1.45 12.22 13.27
C VAL A 23 2.85 11.58 13.33
N VAL A 24 3.51 11.59 14.49
CA VAL A 24 4.84 10.99 14.63
C VAL A 24 4.74 9.46 14.54
N THR A 25 3.81 8.87 15.29
CA THR A 25 3.59 7.42 15.25
C THR A 25 3.06 6.95 13.89
N ASP A 26 2.18 7.72 13.26
CA ASP A 26 1.72 7.47 11.88
C ASP A 26 2.88 7.49 10.87
N THR A 27 3.81 8.44 11.02
CA THR A 27 5.01 8.50 10.16
C THR A 27 5.90 7.28 10.39
N GLU A 28 6.14 6.89 11.64
CA GLU A 28 6.94 5.69 11.96
C GLU A 28 6.29 4.41 11.41
N HIS A 29 4.97 4.29 11.50
CA HIS A 29 4.21 3.18 10.93
C HIS A 29 4.26 3.11 9.40
N GLY A 30 4.65 4.19 8.72
CA GLY A 30 4.98 4.16 7.29
C GLY A 30 6.22 3.33 6.95
N PHE A 31 7.11 3.08 7.92
CA PHE A 31 8.37 2.35 7.75
C PHE A 31 8.41 1.04 8.54
N PHE A 32 7.88 1.04 9.75
CA PHE A 32 7.93 -0.11 10.65
C PHE A 32 6.53 -0.60 11.02
N GLY A 33 6.33 -1.90 10.96
CA GLY A 33 5.06 -2.56 11.27
C GLY A 33 4.72 -3.66 10.26
N ASN A 34 3.46 -4.10 10.31
CA ASN A 34 2.92 -5.13 9.43
C ASN A 34 1.76 -4.56 8.61
N VAL A 35 1.89 -4.56 7.29
CA VAL A 35 0.88 -4.02 6.37
C VAL A 35 -0.43 -4.80 6.46
N ASN A 36 -0.39 -6.10 6.75
CA ASN A 36 -1.61 -6.88 6.93
C ASN A 36 -2.42 -6.38 8.13
N ASP A 37 -1.74 -6.05 9.23
CA ASP A 37 -2.38 -5.49 10.43
C ASP A 37 -2.90 -4.07 10.14
N GLN A 38 -2.12 -3.24 9.44
CA GLN A 38 -2.57 -1.90 9.03
C GLN A 38 -3.82 -1.95 8.14
N VAL A 39 -3.88 -2.88 7.18
CA VAL A 39 -5.07 -3.04 6.32
C VAL A 39 -6.28 -3.49 7.13
N ALA A 40 -6.10 -4.37 8.12
CA ALA A 40 -7.17 -4.79 9.03
C ALA A 40 -7.66 -3.63 9.91
N GLU A 41 -6.75 -2.88 10.52
CA GLU A 41 -7.06 -1.70 11.33
C GLU A 41 -7.84 -0.65 10.51
N VAL A 42 -7.38 -0.35 9.30
CA VAL A 42 -8.05 0.61 8.40
C VAL A 42 -9.43 0.11 7.95
N CYS A 43 -9.58 -1.21 7.71
CA CYS A 43 -10.90 -1.80 7.44
C CYS A 43 -11.87 -1.53 8.59
N GLU A 44 -11.45 -1.74 9.84
CA GLU A 44 -12.29 -1.45 11.01
C GLU A 44 -12.62 0.04 11.14
N MET A 45 -11.65 0.92 10.93
CA MET A 45 -11.85 2.37 10.96
C MET A 45 -12.94 2.80 9.97
N ILE A 46 -12.87 2.29 8.74
CA ILE A 46 -13.82 2.60 7.68
C ILE A 46 -15.20 2.01 7.96
N GLN A 47 -15.29 0.80 8.51
CA GLN A 47 -16.56 0.18 8.89
C GLN A 47 -17.28 0.92 10.02
N LYS A 48 -16.54 1.53 10.95
CA LYS A 48 -17.07 2.33 12.06
C LYS A 48 -17.53 3.73 11.62
N ASP A 49 -17.13 4.19 10.43
CA ASP A 49 -17.51 5.51 9.92
C ASP A 49 -18.86 5.47 9.18
N GLU A 50 -19.90 5.97 9.84
CA GLU A 50 -21.26 6.08 9.30
C GLU A 50 -21.34 6.81 7.96
N LYS A 51 -20.44 7.77 7.70
CA LYS A 51 -20.44 8.56 6.46
C LYS A 51 -19.90 7.78 5.26
N LEU A 52 -19.18 6.68 5.51
CA LEU A 52 -18.60 5.83 4.47
C LEU A 52 -19.48 4.62 4.12
N LYS A 53 -20.53 4.33 4.90
CA LYS A 53 -21.38 3.14 4.76
C LYS A 53 -22.00 2.95 3.37
N ASN A 54 -22.37 4.04 2.69
CA ASN A 54 -22.96 4.01 1.34
C ASN A 54 -21.91 3.98 0.22
N GLY A 55 -20.67 3.64 0.58
CA GLY A 55 -19.52 3.51 -0.30
C GLY A 55 -18.76 4.81 -0.51
N TYR A 56 -17.46 4.67 -0.79
CA TYR A 56 -16.48 5.75 -0.77
C TYR A 56 -15.51 5.66 -1.95
N ASN A 57 -14.86 6.77 -2.27
CA ASN A 57 -13.72 6.79 -3.18
C ASN A 57 -12.44 6.80 -2.35
N SER A 58 -11.36 6.24 -2.89
CA SER A 58 -10.06 6.22 -2.24
C SER A 58 -8.98 6.81 -3.14
N ILE A 59 -8.00 7.47 -2.52
CA ILE A 59 -6.83 8.01 -3.19
C ILE A 59 -5.62 7.56 -2.39
N GLY A 60 -4.76 6.73 -3.01
CA GLY A 60 -3.52 6.25 -2.43
C GLY A 60 -2.32 6.95 -3.03
N PHE A 61 -1.39 7.37 -2.18
CA PHE A 61 -0.14 7.97 -2.59
C PHE A 61 1.00 6.99 -2.34
N SER A 62 1.84 6.75 -3.35
CA SER A 62 2.97 5.83 -3.26
C SER A 62 2.52 4.49 -2.63
N GLN A 63 3.15 4.02 -1.55
CA GLN A 63 2.80 2.75 -0.93
C GLN A 63 1.33 2.62 -0.48
N GLY A 64 0.69 3.74 -0.14
CA GLY A 64 -0.72 3.76 0.28
C GLY A 64 -1.67 3.29 -0.82
N ALA A 65 -1.26 3.34 -2.09
CA ALA A 65 -2.06 2.84 -3.21
C ALA A 65 -2.17 1.32 -3.22
N GLN A 66 -1.08 0.56 -3.06
CA GLN A 66 -1.19 -0.89 -2.94
C GLN A 66 -1.82 -1.32 -1.60
N PHE A 67 -1.75 -0.50 -0.55
CA PHE A 67 -2.46 -0.79 0.70
C PHE A 67 -3.98 -0.63 0.53
N LEU A 68 -4.44 0.43 -0.16
CA LEU A 68 -5.85 0.59 -0.49
C LEU A 68 -6.34 -0.47 -1.49
N ARG A 69 -5.48 -0.94 -2.40
CA ARG A 69 -5.78 -2.11 -3.24
C ARG A 69 -6.02 -3.36 -2.39
N ALA A 70 -5.14 -3.62 -1.42
CA ALA A 70 -5.32 -4.73 -0.48
C ALA A 70 -6.62 -4.59 0.33
N LEU A 71 -6.95 -3.37 0.78
CA LEU A 71 -8.21 -3.08 1.44
C LEU A 71 -9.42 -3.40 0.54
N ALA A 72 -9.39 -3.00 -0.74
CA ALA A 72 -10.44 -3.33 -1.70
C ALA A 72 -10.61 -4.84 -1.89
N GLN A 73 -9.50 -5.60 -1.91
CA GLN A 73 -9.52 -7.06 -2.04
C GLN A 73 -10.03 -7.77 -0.78
N ARG A 74 -9.66 -7.28 0.42
CA ARG A 74 -9.88 -7.94 1.72
C ARG A 74 -11.13 -7.48 2.47
N CYS A 75 -11.54 -6.23 2.30
CA CYS A 75 -12.59 -5.56 3.05
C CYS A 75 -13.63 -4.94 2.10
N PRO A 76 -14.55 -5.75 1.53
CA PRO A 76 -15.49 -5.28 0.51
C PRO A 76 -16.65 -4.42 1.07
N VAL A 77 -16.78 -4.30 2.39
CA VAL A 77 -17.85 -3.57 3.07
C VAL A 77 -17.25 -2.56 4.05
N PRO A 78 -17.60 -1.26 3.96
CA PRO A 78 -18.44 -0.64 2.92
C PRO A 78 -17.76 -0.63 1.53
N PRO A 79 -18.53 -0.50 0.43
CA PRO A 79 -17.99 -0.68 -0.91
C PRO A 79 -17.08 0.48 -1.33
N MET A 80 -15.82 0.17 -1.64
CA MET A 80 -14.95 1.09 -2.37
C MET A 80 -15.45 1.21 -3.81
N LYS A 81 -15.74 2.43 -4.26
CA LYS A 81 -16.27 2.72 -5.60
C LYS A 81 -15.15 2.95 -6.60
N ASN A 82 -14.25 3.88 -6.30
CA ASN A 82 -13.13 4.23 -7.16
C ASN A 82 -11.83 4.17 -6.36
N LEU A 83 -10.80 3.57 -6.95
CA LEU A 83 -9.43 3.58 -6.42
C LEU A 83 -8.55 4.41 -7.35
N ILE A 84 -8.00 5.51 -6.83
CA ILE A 84 -7.02 6.34 -7.52
C ILE A 84 -5.64 6.06 -6.93
N SER A 85 -4.78 5.41 -7.69
CA SER A 85 -3.39 5.12 -7.37
C SER A 85 -2.49 6.19 -7.95
N LEU A 86 -1.80 6.94 -7.08
CA LEU A 86 -0.84 7.97 -7.45
C LEU A 86 0.57 7.47 -7.18
N GLY A 87 1.23 6.93 -8.22
CA GLY A 87 2.57 6.36 -8.15
C GLY A 87 2.66 5.08 -7.30
N GLY A 88 1.60 4.27 -7.27
CA GLY A 88 1.52 3.07 -6.42
C GLY A 88 2.29 1.87 -6.96
N GLN A 89 3.06 1.17 -6.13
CA GLN A 89 3.93 0.07 -6.57
C GLN A 89 3.19 -1.26 -6.57
N HIS A 90 2.28 -1.46 -7.52
CA HIS A 90 1.37 -2.61 -7.52
C HIS A 90 2.07 -3.94 -7.79
N GLN A 91 3.23 -3.92 -8.44
CA GLN A 91 4.13 -5.08 -8.61
C GLN A 91 5.35 -5.01 -7.68
N GLY A 92 5.30 -4.19 -6.63
CA GLY A 92 6.41 -4.04 -5.69
C GLY A 92 7.59 -3.26 -6.25
N VAL A 93 8.72 -3.35 -5.56
CA VAL A 93 9.96 -2.67 -5.94
C VAL A 93 11.15 -3.62 -5.85
N PHE A 94 12.14 -3.38 -6.72
CA PHE A 94 13.45 -4.01 -6.72
C PHE A 94 14.54 -2.95 -6.86
N GLY A 95 14.60 -2.08 -5.86
CA GLY A 95 15.60 -1.02 -5.79
C GLY A 95 15.39 -0.23 -4.52
N LEU A 96 16.49 0.05 -3.82
CA LEU A 96 16.47 1.01 -2.74
C LEU A 96 16.47 2.40 -3.38
N PRO A 97 15.45 3.24 -3.17
CA PRO A 97 15.56 4.64 -3.56
C PRO A 97 16.77 5.27 -2.87
N LEU A 98 17.27 6.36 -3.45
CA LEU A 98 18.24 7.26 -2.83
C LEU A 98 17.65 7.82 -1.53
N CYS A 99 17.66 7.04 -0.45
CA CYS A 99 17.32 7.59 0.83
C CYS A 99 18.55 8.36 1.33
N PRO A 100 18.42 9.66 1.66
CA PRO A 100 19.52 10.44 2.20
C PRO A 100 20.06 9.70 3.43
N ALA A 101 21.36 9.41 3.45
CA ALA A 101 22.04 8.77 4.58
C ALA A 101 21.88 9.54 5.90
N GLU A 102 21.43 10.79 5.83
CA GLU A 102 21.11 11.67 6.96
C GLU A 102 19.82 11.28 7.71
N SER A 103 18.97 10.42 7.13
CA SER A 103 17.75 9.91 7.80
C SER A 103 18.03 8.61 8.54
N TYR A 104 18.06 8.66 9.88
CA TYR A 104 18.23 7.50 10.77
C TYR A 104 17.27 6.33 10.44
N ILE A 105 16.02 6.66 10.07
CA ILE A 105 14.99 5.67 9.73
C ILE A 105 15.38 4.90 8.47
N CYS A 106 15.89 5.59 7.46
CA CYS A 106 16.28 4.97 6.21
C CYS A 106 17.53 4.12 6.31
N ASP A 107 18.53 4.56 7.08
CA ASP A 107 19.72 3.75 7.30
C ASP A 107 19.38 2.42 8.00
N ARG A 108 18.44 2.47 8.95
CA ARG A 108 17.92 1.29 9.64
C ARG A 108 17.12 0.36 8.72
N VAL A 109 16.26 0.89 7.85
CA VAL A 109 15.55 0.09 6.84
C VAL A 109 16.53 -0.57 5.87
N ARG A 110 17.54 0.17 5.40
CA ARG A 110 18.60 -0.34 4.53
C ARG A 110 19.36 -1.49 5.18
N HIS A 111 19.83 -1.31 6.41
CA HIS A 111 20.54 -2.36 7.14
C HIS A 111 19.71 -3.62 7.38
N LEU A 112 18.41 -3.49 7.65
CA LEU A 112 17.51 -4.65 7.80
C LEU A 112 17.26 -5.36 6.46
N LEU A 113 17.17 -4.62 5.35
CA LEU A 113 17.05 -5.22 4.01
C LEU A 113 18.36 -5.90 3.57
N GLU A 114 19.53 -5.39 3.98
CA GLU A 114 20.85 -6.04 3.79
C GLU A 114 20.93 -7.40 4.53
N TRP A 115 20.22 -7.57 5.64
CA TRP A 115 20.13 -8.86 6.35
C TRP A 115 19.25 -9.89 5.62
N GLY A 116 18.45 -9.42 4.65
CA GLY A 116 17.58 -10.23 3.80
C GLY A 116 16.12 -9.79 3.93
N ALA A 117 15.57 -9.21 2.85
CA ALA A 117 14.18 -8.76 2.79
C ALA A 117 13.17 -9.85 3.15
N TYR A 118 13.47 -11.11 2.83
CA TYR A 118 12.58 -12.26 3.03
C TYR A 118 12.75 -12.97 4.37
N VAL A 119 13.63 -12.50 5.24
CA VAL A 119 13.74 -13.02 6.61
C VAL A 119 12.44 -12.74 7.36
N GLY A 120 11.87 -13.76 8.01
CA GLY A 120 10.54 -13.66 8.64
C GLY A 120 10.41 -12.49 9.63
N PHE A 121 11.45 -12.19 10.42
CA PHE A 121 11.45 -11.01 11.29
C PHE A 121 11.36 -9.69 10.50
N VAL A 122 12.14 -9.55 9.42
CA VAL A 122 12.17 -8.35 8.56
C VAL A 122 10.82 -8.20 7.85
N GLN A 123 10.27 -9.28 7.29
CA GLN A 123 8.93 -9.29 6.69
C GLN A 123 7.85 -8.82 7.66
N ASN A 124 7.93 -9.16 8.95
CA ASN A 124 6.91 -8.77 9.93
C ASN A 124 7.12 -7.38 10.56
N THR A 125 8.25 -6.73 10.32
CA THR A 125 8.61 -5.48 11.02
C THR A 125 8.96 -4.31 10.10
N VAL A 126 9.29 -4.56 8.83
CA VAL A 126 9.66 -3.53 7.85
C VAL A 126 8.62 -3.49 6.75
N ILE A 127 7.99 -2.33 6.57
CA ILE A 127 6.91 -2.12 5.60
C ILE A 127 7.43 -2.30 4.16
N GLN A 128 8.61 -1.77 3.86
CA GLN A 128 9.23 -1.85 2.54
C GLN A 128 9.56 -3.28 2.13
N ALA A 129 9.94 -4.14 3.09
CA ALA A 129 10.24 -5.55 2.83
C ALA A 129 9.00 -6.31 2.34
N GLN A 130 7.81 -5.93 2.82
CA GLN A 130 6.55 -6.63 2.53
C GLN A 130 6.07 -6.46 1.09
N TYR A 131 6.61 -5.46 0.38
CA TYR A 131 6.42 -5.28 -1.06
C TYR A 131 7.74 -5.25 -1.85
N TRP A 132 8.82 -5.78 -1.26
CA TRP A 132 10.04 -6.10 -1.99
C TRP A 132 9.80 -7.29 -2.92
N HIS A 133 10.09 -7.10 -4.20
CA HIS A 133 9.87 -8.09 -5.23
C HIS A 133 11.19 -8.33 -5.96
N ASP A 134 11.86 -9.43 -5.66
CA ASP A 134 13.12 -9.81 -6.28
C ASP A 134 12.85 -10.62 -7.56
N PRO A 135 13.04 -10.03 -8.76
CA PRO A 135 12.80 -10.73 -10.02
C PRO A 135 13.88 -11.78 -10.32
N LEU A 136 14.99 -11.80 -9.58
CA LEU A 136 16.08 -12.77 -9.74
C LEU A 136 15.83 -14.04 -8.91
N ASP A 137 15.06 -13.94 -7.83
CA ASP A 137 14.63 -15.06 -6.97
C ASP A 137 13.11 -15.01 -6.71
N GLU A 138 12.34 -15.16 -7.78
CA GLU A 138 10.89 -15.24 -7.76
C GLU A 138 10.36 -16.31 -6.81
N ALA A 139 11.06 -17.46 -6.69
CA ALA A 139 10.62 -18.55 -5.83
C ALA A 139 10.57 -18.11 -4.36
N THR A 140 11.65 -17.47 -3.89
CA THR A 140 11.73 -16.95 -2.53
C THR A 140 10.74 -15.80 -2.31
N TYR A 141 10.57 -14.91 -3.30
CA TYR A 141 9.54 -13.86 -3.27
C TYR A 141 8.14 -14.45 -3.03
N ARG A 142 7.72 -15.41 -3.87
CA ARG A 142 6.38 -16.01 -3.79
C ARG A 142 6.17 -16.73 -2.47
N GLU A 143 7.18 -17.45 -1.98
CA GLU A 143 7.08 -18.20 -0.73
C GLU A 143 7.06 -17.28 0.51
N SER A 144 7.94 -16.28 0.55
CA SER A 144 8.27 -15.55 1.78
C SER A 144 7.61 -14.18 1.92
N SER A 145 7.20 -13.52 0.83
CA SER A 145 6.52 -12.22 0.93
C SER A 145 5.18 -12.38 1.65
N ILE A 146 4.98 -11.69 2.77
CA ILE A 146 3.76 -11.86 3.59
C ILE A 146 2.59 -10.98 3.14
N PHE A 147 2.81 -10.08 2.18
CA PHE A 147 1.82 -9.10 1.74
C PHE A 147 1.67 -9.08 0.23
N LEU A 148 2.70 -8.63 -0.51
CA LEU A 148 2.56 -8.41 -1.95
C LEU A 148 2.25 -9.70 -2.71
N ALA A 149 2.95 -10.80 -2.40
CA ALA A 149 2.69 -12.10 -3.02
C ALA A 149 1.28 -12.64 -2.71
N ASP A 150 0.69 -12.27 -1.56
CA ASP A 150 -0.69 -12.64 -1.23
C ASP A 150 -1.70 -11.85 -2.07
N ILE A 151 -1.62 -10.52 -2.07
CA ILE A 151 -2.57 -9.67 -2.80
C ILE A 151 -2.41 -9.76 -4.33
N ASN A 152 -1.31 -10.33 -4.82
CA ASN A 152 -1.07 -10.63 -6.24
C ASN A 152 -1.44 -12.08 -6.62
N ASN A 153 -1.95 -12.89 -5.70
CA ASN A 153 -2.29 -14.31 -5.93
C ASN A 153 -1.10 -15.17 -6.42
N GLU A 154 0.12 -14.87 -5.99
CA GLU A 154 1.34 -15.57 -6.44
C GLU A 154 1.43 -17.03 -5.96
N ARG A 155 0.81 -17.32 -4.81
CA ARG A 155 0.81 -18.66 -4.21
C ARG A 155 -0.43 -19.46 -4.59
N ASN A 156 -1.61 -18.83 -4.43
CA ASN A 156 -2.90 -19.44 -4.67
C ASN A 156 -3.86 -18.37 -5.21
N LEU A 157 -4.74 -18.76 -6.12
CA LEU A 157 -5.79 -17.89 -6.62
C LEU A 157 -6.87 -17.70 -5.54
N ASN A 158 -6.89 -16.53 -4.90
CA ASN A 158 -7.97 -16.13 -4.02
C ASN A 158 -9.12 -15.53 -4.84
N GLN A 159 -10.14 -16.35 -5.09
CA GLN A 159 -11.31 -15.97 -5.89
C GLN A 159 -12.04 -14.75 -5.31
N THR A 160 -12.12 -14.63 -3.97
CA THR A 160 -12.73 -13.49 -3.29
C THR A 160 -11.98 -12.18 -3.57
N TYR A 161 -10.65 -12.21 -3.64
CA TYR A 161 -9.85 -11.02 -3.96
C TYR A 161 -10.16 -10.51 -5.37
N LYS A 162 -10.24 -11.42 -6.33
CA LYS A 162 -10.63 -11.11 -7.72
C LYS A 162 -12.04 -10.51 -7.77
N GLU A 163 -13.01 -11.16 -7.14
CA GLU A 163 -14.40 -10.71 -7.13
C GLU A 163 -14.57 -9.35 -6.47
N ASN A 164 -13.87 -9.09 -5.37
CA ASN A 164 -13.95 -7.81 -4.69
C ASN A 164 -13.31 -6.68 -5.48
N LEU A 165 -12.17 -6.93 -6.11
CA LEU A 165 -11.53 -5.93 -6.96
C LEU A 165 -12.38 -5.58 -8.19
N LEU A 166 -13.06 -6.56 -8.79
CA LEU A 166 -13.99 -6.35 -9.90
C LEU A 166 -15.25 -5.53 -9.52
N LYS A 167 -15.51 -5.30 -8.23
CA LYS A 167 -16.58 -4.40 -7.76
C LYS A 167 -16.20 -2.93 -7.86
N LEU A 168 -14.92 -2.59 -8.04
CA LEU A 168 -14.51 -1.22 -8.31
C LEU A 168 -15.17 -0.73 -9.61
N GLN A 169 -15.74 0.46 -9.57
CA GLN A 169 -16.26 1.15 -10.75
C GLN A 169 -15.11 1.63 -11.64
N ASN A 170 -14.07 2.19 -11.02
CA ASN A 170 -12.87 2.63 -11.71
C ASN A 170 -11.61 2.32 -10.88
N LEU A 171 -10.58 1.86 -11.58
CA LEU A 171 -9.21 1.79 -11.09
C LEU A 171 -8.37 2.75 -11.94
N VAL A 172 -7.89 3.83 -11.33
CA VAL A 172 -7.07 4.85 -12.00
C VAL A 172 -5.62 4.68 -11.54
N LEU A 173 -4.72 4.42 -12.48
CA LEU A 173 -3.29 4.28 -12.23
C LEU A 173 -2.56 5.48 -12.80
N VAL A 174 -1.86 6.25 -11.97
CA VAL A 174 -1.10 7.43 -12.39
C VAL A 174 0.38 7.13 -12.26
N LYS A 175 1.08 7.18 -13.40
CA LYS A 175 2.54 7.07 -13.49
C LYS A 175 3.21 8.44 -13.51
N PHE A 176 4.26 8.62 -12.72
CA PHE A 176 5.17 9.75 -12.83
C PHE A 176 6.30 9.40 -13.81
N LEU A 177 6.35 10.06 -14.97
CA LEU A 177 7.30 9.70 -16.04
C LEU A 177 8.77 9.87 -15.63
N ASN A 178 9.03 10.84 -14.75
CA ASN A 178 10.34 11.20 -14.23
C ASN A 178 10.53 10.71 -12.78
N ASP A 179 9.84 9.65 -12.36
CA ASP A 179 10.04 9.06 -11.03
C ASP A 179 11.46 8.51 -10.88
N THR A 180 12.12 8.86 -9.77
CA THR A 180 13.45 8.38 -9.38
C THR A 180 13.44 7.60 -8.07
N MET A 181 12.26 7.41 -7.48
CA MET A 181 12.03 6.74 -6.20
C MET A 181 11.52 5.31 -6.40
N VAL A 182 10.56 5.12 -7.31
CA VAL A 182 10.00 3.79 -7.61
C VAL A 182 10.88 3.09 -8.64
N VAL A 183 11.43 1.94 -8.27
CA VAL A 183 12.27 1.12 -9.15
C VAL A 183 11.72 -0.31 -9.20
N PRO A 184 11.24 -0.79 -10.37
CA PRO A 184 11.04 -0.05 -11.62
C PRO A 184 9.79 0.85 -11.58
N LYS A 185 9.83 2.05 -12.17
CA LYS A 185 8.69 2.99 -12.28
C LYS A 185 7.49 2.42 -13.04
N GLU A 186 7.71 1.37 -13.82
CA GLU A 186 6.66 0.59 -14.46
C GLU A 186 5.67 0.01 -13.44
N SER A 187 6.13 -0.32 -12.22
CA SER A 187 5.29 -0.83 -11.13
C SER A 187 4.09 0.08 -10.80
N GLU A 188 4.14 1.36 -11.21
CA GLU A 188 3.05 2.34 -11.07
C GLU A 188 1.82 2.05 -11.92
N VAL A 189 1.96 1.27 -13.00
CA VAL A 189 0.89 0.98 -13.97
C VAL A 189 0.73 -0.50 -14.32
N TYR A 190 1.60 -1.37 -13.80
CA TYR A 190 1.39 -2.82 -13.88
C TYR A 190 0.63 -3.29 -12.65
N PHE A 191 -0.56 -3.85 -12.88
CA PHE A 191 -1.48 -4.33 -11.85
C PHE A 191 -1.54 -5.85 -11.87
#